data_AF-A0A941FUB5-F1
#
_entry.id   AF-A0A941FUB5-F1
#
_cell.length_a   1.000
_cell.length_b   1.000
_cell.length_c   1.000
_cell.angle_alpha   90.00
_cell.angle_beta   90.00
_cell.angle_gamma   90.00
#
_symmetry.space_group_name_H-M   'P 1'
#
loop_
_entity.id
_entity.type
_entity.pdbx_description
1 polymer ?
#
loop_
_entity_poly.entity_id
_entity_poly.type
_entity_poly.pdbx_seq_one_letter_code
_entity_poly.pdbx_strand_id
1 'polypeptide(L)'
;MEMGAVNKYFSYDEMGKQAILAGADLLLVCHEYSHELEVYNGLLQAVKAGEVPIDRINESVKRVLTYKLNNMKQTKADPEQAGKVVKNPESIKFIESLGDDE
;
A
#
# COMPACT_ATOMS: atom_id res chain seq x y z
N MET A 1 1.23 -8.60 -1.50
CA MET A 1 0.58 -9.60 -2.38
C MET A 1 1.52 -10.75 -2.71
N GLU A 2 2.84 -10.51 -2.75
CA GLU A 2 3.87 -11.54 -3.03
C GLU A 2 4.24 -12.44 -1.84
N MET A 3 3.43 -12.43 -0.77
CA MET A 3 3.68 -13.31 0.37
C MET A 3 3.38 -14.77 -0.02
N GLY A 4 4.19 -15.69 0.50
CA GLY A 4 4.07 -17.14 0.23
C GLY A 4 2.70 -17.76 0.54
N ALA A 5 1.88 -17.12 1.35
CA ALA A 5 0.53 -17.56 1.67
C ALA A 5 -0.48 -17.29 0.53
N VAL A 6 -0.18 -16.37 -0.38
CA VAL A 6 -1.10 -15.92 -1.44
C VAL A 6 -0.56 -16.25 -2.83
N ASN A 7 0.73 -15.98 -3.10
CA ASN A 7 1.32 -16.18 -4.43
C ASN A 7 1.47 -17.65 -4.85
N LYS A 8 1.27 -18.60 -3.94
CA LYS A 8 1.26 -20.05 -4.25
C LYS A 8 -0.05 -20.51 -4.88
N TYR A 9 -1.13 -19.75 -4.69
CA TYR A 9 -2.49 -20.19 -5.04
C TYR A 9 -3.15 -19.33 -6.11
N PHE A 10 -2.63 -18.14 -6.37
CA PHE A 10 -3.17 -17.20 -7.35
C PHE A 10 -2.04 -16.66 -8.22
N SER A 11 -2.30 -16.54 -9.52
CA SER A 11 -1.45 -15.75 -10.40
C SER A 11 -1.63 -14.26 -10.13
N TYR A 12 -0.61 -13.46 -10.45
CA TYR A 12 -0.60 -12.03 -10.15
C TYR A 12 -1.69 -11.25 -10.91
N ASP A 13 -1.98 -11.64 -12.15
CA ASP A 13 -3.04 -11.06 -12.99
C ASP A 13 -4.45 -11.26 -12.41
N GLU A 14 -4.72 -12.38 -11.73
CA GLU A 14 -6.00 -12.63 -11.05
C GLU A 14 -6.05 -12.04 -9.65
N MET A 15 -4.92 -11.99 -8.94
CA MET A 15 -4.86 -11.64 -7.52
C MET A 15 -5.41 -10.23 -7.25
N GLY A 16 -5.10 -9.26 -8.12
CA GLY A 16 -5.61 -7.89 -8.01
C GLY A 16 -7.13 -7.82 -8.13
N LYS A 17 -7.70 -8.54 -9.12
CA LYS A 17 -9.16 -8.65 -9.30
C LYS A 17 -9.83 -9.23 -8.06
N GLN A 18 -9.34 -10.38 -7.58
CA GLN A 18 -9.94 -11.08 -6.44
C GLN A 18 -9.91 -10.22 -5.17
N ALA A 19 -8.80 -9.53 -4.90
CA ALA A 19 -8.68 -8.66 -3.73
C ALA A 19 -9.65 -7.47 -3.80
N ILE A 20 -9.78 -6.81 -4.95
CA ILE A 20 -10.74 -5.69 -5.12
C ILE A 20 -12.18 -6.17 -4.95
N LEU A 21 -12.56 -7.31 -5.55
CA LEU A 21 -13.89 -7.89 -5.41
C LEU A 21 -14.19 -8.31 -3.97
N ALA A 22 -13.17 -8.78 -3.23
CA ALA A 22 -13.27 -9.09 -1.81
C ALA A 22 -13.38 -7.84 -0.90
N GLY A 23 -13.28 -6.63 -1.47
CA GLY A 23 -13.46 -5.37 -0.73
C GLY A 23 -12.17 -4.61 -0.41
N ALA A 24 -11.00 -5.08 -0.86
CA ALA A 24 -9.75 -4.33 -0.65
C ALA A 24 -9.76 -3.00 -1.42
N ASP A 25 -9.28 -1.92 -0.80
CA ASP A 25 -9.19 -0.59 -1.45
C ASP A 25 -7.77 -0.28 -1.95
N LEU A 26 -6.75 -1.00 -1.47
CA LEU A 26 -5.34 -0.83 -1.80
C LEU A 26 -4.67 -2.19 -2.00
N LEU A 27 -3.84 -2.31 -3.04
CA LEU A 27 -3.06 -3.50 -3.35
C LEU A 27 -1.58 -3.19 -3.13
N LEU A 28 -0.93 -3.94 -2.23
CA LEU A 28 0.50 -3.79 -1.94
C LEU A 28 1.32 -4.87 -2.66
N VAL A 29 2.17 -4.47 -3.60
CA VAL A 29 3.14 -5.29 -4.34
C VAL A 29 4.48 -4.55 -4.23
N CYS A 30 5.57 -5.22 -3.88
CA CYS A 30 6.77 -4.51 -3.40
C CYS A 30 8.12 -5.19 -3.65
N HIS A 31 8.17 -6.37 -4.26
CA HIS A 31 9.43 -7.08 -4.50
C HIS A 31 9.88 -7.02 -5.97
N GLU A 32 8.97 -7.25 -6.93
CA GLU A 32 9.33 -7.21 -8.36
C GLU A 32 8.36 -6.38 -9.21
N TYR A 33 8.93 -5.49 -10.03
CA TYR A 33 8.17 -4.61 -10.93
C TYR A 33 7.35 -5.38 -11.98
N SER A 34 7.84 -6.54 -12.42
CA SER A 34 7.09 -7.46 -13.29
C SER A 34 5.75 -7.86 -12.66
N HIS A 35 5.76 -8.23 -11.38
CA HIS A 35 4.55 -8.60 -10.65
C HIS A 35 3.59 -7.41 -10.46
N GLU A 36 4.12 -6.20 -10.24
CA GLU A 36 3.32 -4.97 -10.19
C GLU A 36 2.56 -4.76 -11.51
N LEU A 37 3.26 -4.92 -12.64
CA LEU A 37 2.67 -4.80 -13.98
C LEU A 37 1.64 -5.89 -14.26
N GLU A 38 1.89 -7.14 -13.86
CA GLU A 38 0.94 -8.24 -14.03
C GLU A 38 -0.37 -7.98 -13.26
N VAL A 39 -0.27 -7.59 -11.98
CA VAL A 39 -1.43 -7.22 -11.16
C VAL A 39 -2.20 -6.06 -11.81
N TYR A 40 -1.49 -5.01 -12.23
CA TYR A 40 -2.12 -3.83 -12.84
C TYR A 40 -2.84 -4.17 -14.15
N ASN A 41 -2.16 -4.87 -15.05
CA ASN A 41 -2.71 -5.22 -16.36
C ASN A 41 -3.88 -6.21 -16.24
N GLY A 42 -3.78 -7.20 -15.34
CA GLY A 42 -4.87 -8.13 -15.06
C GLY A 42 -6.12 -7.43 -14.53
N LEU A 43 -5.95 -6.51 -13.56
CA LEU A 43 -7.07 -5.71 -13.06
C LEU A 43 -7.66 -4.79 -14.14
N LEU A 44 -6.82 -4.14 -14.95
CA LEU A 44 -7.27 -3.29 -16.05
C LEU A 44 -8.10 -4.08 -17.08
N GLN A 45 -7.67 -5.30 -17.43
CA GLN A 45 -8.41 -6.18 -18.33
C GLN A 45 -9.74 -6.61 -17.70
N ALA A 46 -9.75 -6.99 -16.42
CA ALA A 46 -10.96 -7.39 -15.70
C ALA A 46 -12.00 -6.25 -15.64
N VAL A 47 -11.57 -5.00 -15.47
CA VAL A 47 -12.47 -3.83 -15.52
C VAL A 47 -13.01 -3.63 -16.94
N LYS A 48 -12.16 -3.69 -17.97
CA LYS A 48 -12.58 -3.55 -19.38
C LYS A 48 -13.55 -4.65 -19.82
N ALA A 49 -13.39 -5.86 -19.28
CA ALA A 49 -14.26 -7.01 -19.53
C ALA A 49 -15.57 -6.94 -18.72
N GLY A 50 -15.70 -6.02 -17.76
CA GLY A 50 -16.87 -5.89 -16.90
C GLY A 50 -16.91 -6.90 -15.73
N GLU A 51 -15.86 -7.69 -15.53
CA GLU A 51 -15.72 -8.61 -14.38
C GLU A 51 -15.55 -7.84 -13.06
N VAL A 52 -14.88 -6.69 -13.11
CA VAL A 52 -14.82 -5.73 -12.00
C VAL A 52 -15.59 -4.48 -12.41
N PRO A 53 -16.74 -4.20 -11.78
CA PRO A 53 -17.51 -2.99 -12.06
C PRO A 53 -16.65 -1.74 -11.80
N ILE A 54 -16.65 -0.76 -12.71
CA ILE A 54 -15.90 0.49 -12.53
C ILE A 54 -16.31 1.22 -11.25
N ASP A 55 -17.57 1.10 -10.82
CA ASP A 55 -18.05 1.69 -9.58
C ASP A 55 -17.33 1.13 -8.35
N ARG A 56 -16.91 -0.14 -8.38
CA ARG A 56 -16.10 -0.74 -7.31
C ARG A 56 -14.72 -0.07 -7.20
N ILE A 57 -14.12 0.29 -8.33
CA ILE A 57 -12.86 1.04 -8.36
C ILE A 57 -13.08 2.47 -7.87
N ASN A 58 -14.13 3.15 -8.35
CA ASN A 58 -14.47 4.51 -7.95
C ASN A 58 -14.70 4.63 -6.44
N GLU A 59 -15.35 3.63 -5.84
CA GLU A 59 -15.57 3.54 -4.40
C GLU A 59 -14.25 3.47 -3.61
N SER A 60 -13.33 2.57 -4.01
CA SER A 60 -12.00 2.47 -3.41
C SER A 60 -11.21 3.77 -3.54
N VAL A 61 -11.19 4.36 -4.74
CA VAL A 61 -10.51 5.63 -5.02
C VAL A 61 -11.08 6.75 -4.16
N LYS A 62 -12.40 6.83 -4.01
CA LYS A 62 -13.06 7.83 -3.15
C LYS A 62 -12.60 7.70 -1.70
N ARG A 63 -12.52 6.48 -1.14
CA ARG A 63 -12.03 6.26 0.23
C ARG A 63 -10.57 6.70 0.38
N VAL A 64 -9.70 6.28 -0.53
CA VAL A 64 -8.26 6.61 -0.51
C VAL A 64 -8.06 8.12 -0.61
N LEU A 65 -8.73 8.80 -1.56
CA LEU A 65 -8.63 10.24 -1.71
C LEU A 65 -9.19 10.99 -0.51
N THR A 66 -10.33 10.57 0.02
CA THR A 66 -10.93 11.16 1.24
C THR A 66 -9.95 11.06 2.41
N TYR A 67 -9.33 9.90 2.62
CA TYR A 67 -8.33 9.73 3.66
C TYR A 67 -7.12 10.65 3.45
N LYS A 68 -6.57 10.72 2.22
CA LYS A 68 -5.44 11.59 1.91
C LYS A 68 -5.76 13.06 2.18
N LEU A 69 -6.90 13.55 1.70
CA LEU A 69 -7.32 14.95 1.85
C LEU A 69 -7.58 15.32 3.32
N ASN A 70 -8.12 14.39 4.12
CA ASN A 70 -8.44 14.66 5.53
C ASN A 70 -7.23 14.55 6.46
N ASN A 71 -6.25 13.69 6.14
CA ASN A 71 -5.19 13.31 7.07
C ASN A 71 -3.78 13.73 6.64
N MET A 72 -3.50 13.83 5.33
CA MET A 72 -2.16 14.18 4.85
C MET A 72 -2.00 15.71 4.77
N LYS A 73 -1.48 16.30 5.85
CA LYS A 73 -1.17 17.75 5.92
C LYS A 73 0.12 18.12 5.18
N GLN A 74 1.07 17.20 5.15
CA GLN A 74 2.37 17.38 4.50
C GLN A 74 2.50 16.32 3.40
N THR A 75 2.45 16.78 2.15
CA THR A 75 2.50 15.92 0.96
C THR A 75 3.88 15.87 0.31
N LYS A 76 4.83 16.65 0.85
CA LYS A 76 6.23 16.70 0.42
C LYS A 76 7.13 16.40 1.61
N ALA A 77 8.12 15.54 1.39
CA ALA A 77 9.19 15.34 2.35
C ALA A 77 10.03 16.63 2.47
N ASP A 78 10.41 16.97 3.70
CA ASP A 78 11.39 18.02 4.00
C ASP A 78 12.67 17.33 4.50
N PRO A 79 13.73 17.25 3.67
CA PRO A 79 14.98 16.59 4.05
C PRO A 79 15.69 17.28 5.22
N GLU A 80 15.63 18.60 5.33
CA GLU A 80 16.28 19.33 6.43
C GLU A 80 15.57 19.08 7.75
N GLN A 81 14.23 19.06 7.75
CA GLN A 81 13.45 18.66 8.91
C GLN A 81 13.72 17.19 9.28
N ALA A 82 13.76 16.29 8.30
CA ALA A 82 14.04 14.88 8.54
C ALA A 82 15.40 14.68 9.22
N GLY A 83 16.44 15.41 8.78
CA GLY A 83 17.76 15.37 9.40
C GLY A 83 17.81 15.87 10.85
N LYS A 84 16.84 16.69 11.28
CA LYS A 84 16.72 17.18 12.66
C LYS A 84 15.88 16.25 13.55
N VAL A 85 14.92 15.54 12.96
CA VAL A 85 13.93 14.73 13.71
C VAL A 85 14.34 13.26 13.79
N VAL A 86 14.78 12.66 12.68
CA VAL A 86 15.14 11.24 12.62
C VAL A 86 16.46 11.02 13.37
N LYS A 87 16.50 10.01 14.25
CA LYS A 87 17.68 9.66 15.05
C LYS A 87 18.20 10.84 15.91
N ASN A 88 17.30 11.72 16.38
CA ASN A 88 17.68 12.80 17.28
C ASN A 88 18.12 12.24 18.66
N PRO A 89 18.93 12.98 19.44
CA PRO A 89 19.44 12.50 20.73
C PRO A 89 18.36 12.07 21.73
N GLU A 90 17.21 12.73 21.73
CA GLU A 90 16.10 12.40 22.63
C GLU A 90 15.50 11.02 22.30
N SER A 91 15.31 10.74 21.01
CA SER A 91 14.78 9.46 20.52
C SER A 91 15.75 8.31 20.81
N ILE A 92 17.06 8.55 20.67
CA ILE A 92 18.09 7.56 21.01
C ILE A 92 18.06 7.26 22.51
N LYS A 93 18.10 8.29 23.35
CA LYS A 93 18.07 8.15 24.81
C LYS A 93 16.81 7.42 25.29
N PHE A 94 15.67 7.70 24.65
CA PHE A 94 14.42 6.99 24.92
C PHE A 94 14.53 5.50 24.60
N ILE A 95 15.05 5.13 23.43
CA ILE A 95 15.27 3.72 23.05
C ILE A 95 16.22 3.02 24.03
N GLU A 96 17.31 3.68 24.42
CA GLU A 96 18.27 3.15 25.40
C GLU A 96 17.58 2.89 26.75
N SER A 97 16.77 3.84 27.22
CA SER A 97 16.03 3.67 28.49
C SER A 97 14.99 2.55 28.48
N LEU A 98 14.56 2.07 27.31
CA LEU A 98 13.66 0.91 27.19
C LEU A 98 14.42 -0.43 27.25
N GLY A 99 15.74 -0.42 27.07
CA GLY A 99 16.59 -1.62 27.10
C GLY A 99 17.19 -1.92 28.47
N ASP A 100 17.10 -0.99 29.44
CA ASP A 100 17.70 -1.11 30.77
C ASP A 100 16.82 -1.90 31.78
N ASP A 101 15.68 -2.46 31.35
CA ASP A 101 14.74 -3.26 32.15
C ASP A 101 14.95 -4.80 32.02
N GLU A 102 16.11 -5.27 31.52
CA GLU A 102 16.54 -6.70 31.56
C GLU A 102 17.62 -6.98 32.61
#